data_AF-A0A7L3MYU9-F1
#
_entry.id   AF-A0A7L3MYU9-F1
#
_cell.length_a   1.000
_cell.length_b   1.000
_cell.length_c   1.000
_cell.angle_alpha   90.00
_cell.angle_beta   90.00
_cell.angle_gamma   90.00
#
_symmetry.space_group_name_H-M   'P 1'
#
loop_
_entity.id
_entity.type
_entity.pdbx_description
1 polymer ?
#
loop_
_entity_poly.entity_id
_entity_poly.type
_entity_poly.pdbx_seq_one_letter_code
_entity_poly.pdbx_strand_id
1 'polypeptide(L)'
;SSSRPEVASIEPAEQDERQCSQRAVVQARSAQPTRLTSIIFAEDIMTGQVLRCDAIVDIIHDIQIVSTTRELYLEDSPLELKILALDSEGKRFT
;
A
#
# COMPACT_ATOMS: atom_id res chain seq x y z
N SER A 1 -3.69 -9.25 13.23
CA SER A 1 -3.94 -10.36 12.28
C SER A 1 -4.81 -9.88 11.12
N SER A 2 -4.89 -10.65 10.02
CA SER A 2 -5.65 -10.30 8.80
C SER A 2 -6.77 -11.31 8.58
N SER A 3 -7.97 -10.86 8.20
CA SER A 3 -9.08 -11.76 7.83
C SER A 3 -8.83 -12.48 6.51
N ARG A 4 -8.02 -11.88 5.63
CA ARG A 4 -7.64 -12.40 4.31
C ARG A 4 -6.14 -12.17 4.07
N PRO A 5 -5.26 -13.03 4.65
CA PRO A 5 -3.81 -12.89 4.52
C PRO A 5 -3.29 -12.96 3.07
N GLU A 6 -4.06 -13.55 2.16
CA GLU A 6 -3.79 -13.60 0.73
C GLU A 6 -4.04 -12.26 0.02
N VAL A 7 -4.86 -11.38 0.61
CA VAL A 7 -5.13 -10.03 0.10
C VAL A 7 -4.18 -9.02 0.74
N ALA A 8 -4.09 -9.04 2.07
CA ALA A 8 -3.17 -8.19 2.82
C ALA A 8 -2.55 -8.98 3.97
N SER A 9 -1.22 -9.09 3.99
CA SER A 9 -0.47 -9.68 5.10
C SER A 9 -0.04 -8.63 6.10
N ILE A 10 0.23 -9.07 7.33
CA ILE A 10 0.66 -8.23 8.43
C ILE A 10 1.80 -8.94 9.14
N GLU A 11 2.91 -8.23 9.31
CA GLU A 11 4.07 -8.69 10.06
C GLU A 11 4.37 -7.68 11.18
N PRO A 12 4.39 -8.08 12.45
CA PRO A 12 4.81 -7.20 13.55
C PRO A 12 6.25 -6.73 13.32
N ALA A 13 6.52 -5.43 13.46
CA ALA A 13 7.85 -4.88 13.18
C ALA A 13 8.84 -5.16 14.33
N GLU A 14 8.37 -5.07 15.57
CA GLU A 14 9.17 -5.23 16.78
C GLU A 14 8.29 -5.83 17.88
N GLN A 15 8.65 -7.00 18.41
CA GLN A 15 7.92 -7.65 19.50
C GLN A 15 8.67 -7.50 20.81
N ASP A 16 7.94 -7.19 21.88
CA ASP A 16 8.46 -7.19 23.24
C ASP A 16 8.53 -8.62 23.83
N GLU A 17 8.96 -8.74 25.09
CA GLU A 17 9.02 -10.01 25.82
C GLU A 17 7.64 -10.70 25.95
N ARG A 18 6.55 -9.95 25.80
CA ARG A 18 5.17 -10.43 25.85
C ARG A 18 4.63 -10.76 24.45
N GLN A 19 5.49 -10.78 23.43
CA GLN A 19 5.14 -10.99 22.03
C GLN A 19 4.14 -9.93 21.50
N CYS A 20 4.07 -8.78 22.15
CA CYS A 20 3.23 -7.65 21.74
C CYS A 20 4.03 -6.70 20.88
N SER A 21 3.37 -6.07 19.90
CA SER A 21 3.99 -5.08 19.04
C SER A 21 3.15 -3.82 18.97
N GLN A 22 3.82 -2.67 18.98
CA GLN A 22 3.18 -1.38 18.78
C GLN A 22 3.12 -0.98 17.29
N ARG A 23 3.82 -1.70 16.41
CA ARG A 23 3.93 -1.36 14.98
C ARG A 23 3.91 -2.64 14.14
N ALA A 24 3.25 -2.59 13.00
CA ALA A 24 3.27 -3.69 12.06
C ALA A 24 3.43 -3.18 10.63
N VAL A 25 4.10 -3.98 9.82
CA VAL A 25 4.19 -3.79 8.38
C VAL A 25 3.00 -4.48 7.74
N VAL A 26 2.23 -3.72 6.97
CA VAL A 26 1.11 -4.23 6.17
C VAL A 26 1.55 -4.30 4.72
N GLN A 27 1.38 -5.45 4.08
CA GLN A 27 1.74 -5.64 2.68
C GLN A 27 0.53 -6.11 1.87
N ALA A 28 0.33 -5.49 0.70
CA ALA A 28 -0.65 -5.96 -0.28
C ALA A 28 -0.11 -7.22 -0.98
N ARG A 29 -0.94 -8.28 -1.09
CA ARG A 29 -0.56 -9.58 -1.67
C ARG A 29 -1.49 -10.07 -2.79
N SER A 30 -2.57 -9.34 -3.09
CA SER A 30 -3.49 -9.73 -4.17
C SER A 30 -2.86 -9.53 -5.55
N ALA A 31 -2.91 -10.57 -6.38
CA ALA A 31 -2.67 -10.49 -7.82
C ALA A 31 -3.98 -10.52 -8.64
N GLN A 32 -5.14 -10.48 -7.98
CA GLN A 32 -6.43 -10.52 -8.67
C GLN A 32 -6.70 -9.19 -9.40
N PRO A 33 -7.27 -9.21 -10.62
CA PRO A 33 -7.56 -8.02 -11.41
C PRO A 33 -8.83 -7.30 -10.93
N THR A 34 -9.09 -7.33 -9.63
CA THR A 34 -10.29 -6.77 -9.00
C THR A 34 -9.93 -6.19 -7.65
N ARG A 35 -10.60 -5.11 -7.26
CA ARG A 35 -10.47 -4.53 -5.93
C ARG A 35 -10.91 -5.54 -4.86
N LEU A 36 -10.08 -5.74 -3.85
CA LEU A 36 -10.35 -6.64 -2.73
C LEU A 36 -10.19 -5.91 -1.40
N THR A 37 -10.95 -6.37 -0.40
CA THR A 37 -10.85 -5.87 0.98
C THR A 37 -10.44 -6.99 1.91
N SER A 38 -9.54 -6.68 2.84
CA SER A 38 -9.21 -7.47 4.02
C SER A 38 -9.45 -6.63 5.27
N ILE A 39 -9.66 -7.28 6.40
CA ILE A 39 -9.82 -6.65 7.69
C ILE A 39 -8.57 -6.91 8.51
N ILE A 40 -7.97 -5.85 9.01
CA ILE A 40 -6.84 -5.89 9.93
C ILE A 40 -7.37 -5.77 11.36
N PHE A 41 -6.99 -6.72 12.20
CA PHE A 41 -7.27 -6.73 13.62
C PHE A 41 -6.01 -6.42 14.42
N ALA A 42 -6.13 -5.52 15.38
CA ALA A 42 -5.12 -5.25 16.40
C ALA A 42 -5.77 -5.43 17.77
N GLU A 43 -5.12 -6.20 18.65
CA GLU A 43 -5.63 -6.48 19.99
C GLU A 43 -4.72 -5.83 21.03
N ASP A 44 -5.31 -5.09 21.96
CA ASP A 44 -4.63 -4.65 23.17
C ASP A 44 -4.75 -5.77 24.22
N ILE A 45 -3.65 -6.48 24.45
CA ILE A 45 -3.57 -7.61 25.38
C ILE A 45 -3.83 -7.22 26.84
N MET A 46 -3.71 -5.94 27.22
CA MET A 46 -3.93 -5.48 28.59
C MET A 46 -5.41 -5.24 28.88
N THR A 47 -6.15 -4.76 27.89
CA THR A 47 -7.58 -4.41 28.03
C THR A 47 -8.53 -5.41 27.37
N GLY A 48 -8.01 -6.29 26.50
CA GLY A 48 -8.79 -7.21 25.68
C GLY A 48 -9.55 -6.52 24.54
N GLN A 49 -9.29 -5.23 24.28
CA GLN A 49 -9.96 -4.49 23.21
C GLN A 49 -9.38 -4.88 21.85
N VAL A 50 -10.26 -5.08 20.87
CA VAL A 50 -9.88 -5.37 19.49
C VAL A 50 -10.27 -4.21 18.59
N LEU A 51 -9.26 -3.60 17.97
CA LEU A 51 -9.40 -2.59 16.93
C LEU A 51 -9.52 -3.27 15.57
N ARG A 52 -10.35 -2.67 14.71
CA ARG A 52 -10.61 -3.14 13.35
C ARG A 52 -10.32 -2.02 12.35
N CYS A 53 -9.56 -2.35 11.31
CA CYS A 53 -9.28 -1.46 10.19
C CYS A 53 -9.52 -2.19 8.87
N ASP A 54 -10.28 -1.60 7.95
CA ASP A 54 -10.46 -2.16 6.61
C ASP A 54 -9.26 -1.76 5.74
N ALA A 55 -8.58 -2.77 5.17
CA ALA A 55 -7.50 -2.60 4.23
C ALA A 55 -7.99 -2.95 2.82
N ILE A 56 -7.91 -1.99 1.91
CA ILE A 56 -8.38 -2.12 0.54
C ILE A 56 -7.16 -2.23 -0.37
N VAL A 57 -7.07 -3.32 -1.13
CA VAL A 57 -6.08 -3.52 -2.17
C VAL A 57 -6.76 -3.26 -3.51
N ASP A 58 -6.40 -2.14 -4.13
CA ASP A 58 -6.97 -1.68 -5.39
C ASP A 58 -6.08 -2.03 -6.58
N ILE A 59 -6.61 -1.84 -7.78
CA ILE A 59 -5.94 -2.09 -9.05
C ILE A 59 -5.49 -0.78 -9.71
N ILE A 60 -4.34 -0.83 -10.37
CA ILE A 60 -3.90 0.27 -11.24
C ILE A 60 -4.78 0.25 -12.49
N HIS A 61 -5.57 1.31 -12.66
CA HIS A 61 -6.47 1.49 -13.79
C HIS A 61 -5.77 2.19 -14.96
N ASP A 62 -4.89 3.15 -14.68
CA ASP A 62 -4.17 3.92 -15.70
C ASP A 62 -2.71 4.14 -15.29
N ILE A 63 -1.80 4.10 -16.28
CA ILE A 63 -0.38 4.41 -16.12
C ILE A 63 -0.03 5.56 -17.04
N GLN A 64 0.41 6.67 -16.46
CA GLN A 64 0.76 7.88 -17.21
C GLN A 64 2.25 8.17 -17.08
N ILE A 65 2.86 8.56 -18.19
CA ILE A 65 4.21 9.12 -18.22
C ILE A 65 4.07 10.62 -18.36
N VAL A 66 4.56 11.38 -17.37
CA VAL A 66 4.43 12.83 -17.33
C VAL A 66 5.79 13.51 -17.24
N SER A 67 5.91 14.66 -17.87
CA SER A 67 7.08 15.54 -17.81
C SER A 67 6.65 17.00 -17.77
N THR A 68 7.48 17.84 -17.13
CA THR A 68 7.35 19.29 -17.17
C THR A 68 8.21 19.93 -18.26
N THR A 69 9.07 19.15 -18.92
CA THR A 69 10.01 19.64 -19.94
C THR A 69 9.31 19.76 -21.28
N ARG A 70 9.41 20.96 -21.87
CA ARG A 70 8.76 21.29 -23.16
C ARG A 70 9.68 21.15 -24.36
N GLU A 71 10.97 21.41 -24.16
CA GLU A 71 12.00 21.38 -25.20
C GLU A 71 13.19 20.56 -24.71
N LEU A 72 13.86 19.89 -25.63
CA LEU A 72 15.04 19.08 -25.36
C LEU A 72 16.22 19.64 -26.15
N TYR A 73 17.30 19.94 -25.45
CA TYR A 73 18.55 20.37 -26.05
C TYR A 73 19.54 19.21 -26.07
N LEU A 74 20.33 19.09 -27.15
CA LEU A 74 21.27 17.99 -27.36
C LEU A 74 22.39 17.90 -26.31
N GLU A 75 22.68 19.01 -25.64
CA GLU A 75 23.74 19.16 -24.64
C GLU A 75 23.25 19.02 -23.19
N ASP A 76 21.93 18.89 -23.00
CA ASP A 76 21.35 18.66 -21.69
C ASP A 76 21.49 17.20 -21.25
N SER A 77 21.47 17.01 -19.93
CA SER A 77 21.28 15.69 -19.33
C SER A 77 19.96 15.05 -19.80
N PRO A 78 19.89 13.71 -19.92
CA PRO A 78 18.68 13.00 -20.31
C PRO A 78 17.47 13.41 -19.46
N LEU A 79 16.30 13.53 -20.11
CA LEU A 79 15.07 13.91 -19.44
C LEU A 79 14.62 12.86 -18.42
N GLU A 80 14.42 13.29 -17.18
CA GLU A 80 13.72 12.50 -16.18
C GLU A 80 12.22 12.50 -16.42
N LEU A 81 11.66 11.31 -16.61
CA LEU A 81 10.22 11.09 -16.76
C LEU A 81 9.63 10.59 -15.45
N LYS A 82 8.44 11.09 -15.09
CA LYS A 82 7.71 10.60 -13.92
C LYS A 82 6.61 9.65 -14.37
N ILE A 83 6.51 8.53 -13.67
CA ILE A 83 5.43 7.55 -13.89
C ILE A 83 4.39 7.77 -12.79
N LEU A 84 3.13 7.85 -13.19
CA LEU A 84 1.98 7.90 -12.30
C LEU A 84 1.15 6.65 -12.53
N ALA A 85 0.82 5.95 -11.45
CA ALA A 85 -0.21 4.92 -11.45
C ALA A 85 -1.48 5.51 -10.81
N LEU A 86 -2.62 5.36 -11.46
CA LEU A 86 -3.91 5.90 -11.04
C LEU A 86 -4.95 4.79 -10.84
N ASP A 87 -5.84 4.95 -9.86
CA ASP A 87 -7.04 4.14 -9.71
C ASP A 87 -8.19 4.63 -10.59
N SER A 88 -9.36 3.97 -10.52
CA SER A 88 -10.53 4.33 -11.32
C SER A 88 -11.12 5.71 -11.00
N GLU A 89 -10.79 6.27 -9.84
CA GLU A 89 -11.22 7.61 -9.42
C GLU A 89 -10.17 8.68 -9.78
N GLY A 90 -9.07 8.30 -10.44
CA GLY A 90 -7.98 9.19 -10.81
C GLY A 90 -7.03 9.53 -9.66
N LYS A 91 -7.07 8.78 -8.55
CA LYS A 91 -6.17 8.98 -7.42
C LYS A 91 -4.88 8.20 -7.63
N ARG A 92 -3.77 8.83 -7.23
CA ARG A 92 -2.42 8.30 -7.38
C ARG A 92 -2.09 7.24 -6.34
N PHE A 93 -1.48 6.14 -6.79
CA PHE A 93 -0.70 5.26 -5.93
C PHE A 93 0.65 5.93 -5.63
N THR A 94 1.08 5.91 -4.37
CA THR A 94 2.33 6.53 -3.88
C THR A 94 3.16 5.54 -3.09
#